data_AF-X1ENM8-F1
#
_entry.id   AF-X1ENM8-F1
#
_cell.length_a   1.000
_cell.length_b   1.000
_cell.length_c   1.000
_cell.angle_alpha   90.00
_cell.angle_beta   90.00
_cell.angle_gamma   90.00
#
_symmetry.space_group_name_H-M   'P 1'
#
loop_
_entity.id
_entity.type
_entity.pdbx_description
1 polymer ?
#
loop_
_entity_poly.entity_id
_entity_poly.type
_entity_poly.pdbx_seq_one_letter_code
_entity_poly.pdbx_strand_id
1 'polypeptide(L)'
;HDMKYEDVTETLRDETGKTLNFGILYGMGVWSLAQRLNVSEQKAKIYWNKYFKAMPGAQAWIDNEVAKAKRLGYVTLLYGTRRYLPNLKSKERKDREKAERGVTNTIIQGSAGEVMKIAMVRMQKL
;
A
#
# COMPACT_ATOMS: atom_id res chain seq x y z
N HIS A 1 20.90 -2.98 15.15
CA HIS A 1 20.80 -4.22 15.94
C HIS A 1 19.55 -4.91 15.47
N ASP A 2 19.71 -5.97 14.70
CA ASP A 2 18.61 -6.79 14.22
C ASP A 2 18.25 -7.79 15.32
N MET A 3 16.95 -7.82 15.66
CA MET A 3 16.39 -8.67 16.70
C MET A 3 16.41 -10.12 16.21
N LYS A 4 16.79 -11.08 17.06
CA LYS A 4 16.73 -12.50 16.68
C LYS A 4 15.28 -12.94 16.56
N TYR A 5 15.01 -13.89 15.67
CA TYR A 5 13.65 -14.37 15.39
C TYR A 5 12.94 -14.90 16.66
N GLU A 6 13.70 -15.49 17.57
CA GLU A 6 13.26 -16.04 18.85
C GLU A 6 12.77 -14.97 19.84
N ASP A 7 13.25 -13.72 19.68
CA ASP A 7 12.91 -12.59 20.55
C ASP A 7 11.69 -11.79 20.04
N VAL A 8 11.10 -12.21 18.90
CA VAL A 8 9.93 -11.56 18.32
C VAL A 8 8.67 -12.04 19.05
N THR A 9 8.16 -11.22 19.97
CA THR A 9 6.86 -11.49 20.61
C THR A 9 5.72 -11.37 19.59
N GLU A 10 4.62 -12.10 19.83
CA GLU A 10 3.42 -12.05 18.99
C GLU A 10 2.88 -10.60 18.87
N THR A 11 2.88 -9.86 19.98
CA THR A 11 2.55 -8.43 20.03
C THR A 11 3.46 -7.58 19.14
N LEU A 12 4.78 -7.82 19.16
CA LEU A 12 5.73 -7.08 18.33
C LEU A 12 5.56 -7.39 16.83
N ARG A 13 5.29 -8.66 16.50
CA ARG A 13 5.01 -9.12 15.13
C ARG A 13 3.73 -8.49 14.59
N ASP A 14 2.69 -8.46 15.42
CA ASP A 14 1.35 -8.05 15.02
C ASP A 14 1.14 -6.54 15.04
N GLU A 15 1.62 -5.85 16.07
CA GLU A 15 1.40 -4.40 16.19
C GLU A 15 2.38 -3.63 15.33
N THR A 16 3.65 -4.05 15.25
CA THR A 16 4.69 -3.30 14.54
C THR A 16 4.91 -3.85 13.14
N GLY A 17 5.16 -5.16 12.99
CA GLY A 17 5.47 -5.78 11.70
C GLY A 17 4.31 -5.73 10.70
N LYS A 18 3.12 -6.20 11.11
CA LYS A 18 1.92 -6.12 10.25
C LYS A 18 1.56 -4.66 9.98
N THR A 19 1.43 -3.80 10.99
CA THR A 19 1.03 -2.40 10.76
C THR A 19 1.99 -1.62 9.86
N LEU A 20 3.30 -1.90 9.91
CA LEU A 20 4.24 -1.34 8.93
C LEU A 20 3.99 -1.88 7.52
N ASN A 21 3.91 -3.19 7.36
CA ASN A 21 3.68 -3.80 6.04
C ASN A 21 2.34 -3.34 5.45
N PHE A 22 1.26 -3.39 6.22
CA PHE A 22 -0.06 -2.94 5.79
C PHE A 22 -0.08 -1.41 5.62
N GLY A 23 0.37 -0.62 6.60
CA GLY A 23 0.35 0.84 6.51
C GLY A 23 1.11 1.36 5.28
N ILE A 24 2.33 0.89 5.05
CA ILE A 24 3.20 1.44 4.02
C ILE A 24 2.81 0.97 2.61
N LEU A 25 2.51 -0.32 2.41
CA LEU A 25 2.06 -0.82 1.10
C LEU A 25 0.71 -0.21 0.68
N TYR A 26 -0.15 0.14 1.62
CA TYR A 26 -1.48 0.70 1.31
C TYR A 26 -1.52 2.24 1.23
N GLY A 27 -0.37 2.90 1.03
CA GLY A 27 -0.31 4.34 0.73
C GLY A 27 -0.63 5.25 1.92
N MET A 28 -0.45 4.74 3.14
CA MET A 28 -0.61 5.53 4.36
C MET A 28 0.53 6.53 4.49
N GLY A 29 0.25 7.79 4.84
CA GLY A 29 1.31 8.74 5.16
C GLY A 29 1.95 8.47 6.53
N VAL A 30 3.13 9.04 6.77
CA VAL A 30 3.87 8.95 8.05
C VAL A 30 3.00 9.31 9.26
N TRP A 31 2.14 10.33 9.11
CA TRP A 31 1.20 10.73 10.17
C TRP A 31 0.20 9.62 10.53
N SER A 32 -0.44 9.02 9.51
CA SER A 32 -1.40 7.93 9.74
C SER A 32 -0.70 6.66 10.27
N LEU A 33 0.55 6.42 9.88
CA LEU A 33 1.38 5.35 10.45
C LEU A 33 1.65 5.60 11.95
N ALA A 34 1.96 6.85 12.33
CA ALA A 34 2.18 7.22 13.73
C ALA A 34 0.93 6.96 14.60
N GLN A 35 -0.25 7.33 14.08
CA GLN A 35 -1.53 7.09 14.78
C GLN A 35 -1.80 5.60 14.97
N ARG A 36 -1.57 4.76 13.94
CA ARG A 36 -1.82 3.32 14.04
C ARG A 36 -0.83 2.59 14.94
N LEU A 37 0.44 2.99 14.92
CA LEU A 37 1.47 2.41 15.77
C LEU A 37 1.46 2.98 17.19
N ASN A 38 0.63 4.00 17.47
CA ASN A 38 0.62 4.74 18.72
C ASN A 38 2.04 5.23 19.12
N VAL A 39 2.75 5.82 18.17
CA VAL A 39 4.11 6.38 18.37
C VAL A 39 4.18 7.82 17.90
N SER A 40 5.26 8.52 18.29
CA SER A 40 5.53 9.86 17.76
C SER A 40 5.75 9.83 16.25
N GLU A 41 5.41 10.94 15.57
CA GLU A 41 5.63 11.09 14.12
C GLU A 41 7.10 10.90 13.74
N GLN A 42 8.02 11.37 14.59
CA GLN A 42 9.47 11.16 14.41
C GLN A 42 9.83 9.67 14.40
N LYS A 43 9.28 8.89 15.34
CA LYS A 43 9.51 7.44 15.41
C LYS A 43 8.88 6.71 14.22
N ALA A 44 7.68 7.11 13.80
CA ALA A 44 7.04 6.59 12.59
C ALA A 44 7.87 6.90 11.33
N LYS A 45 8.46 8.09 11.23
CA LYS A 45 9.34 8.48 10.12
C LYS A 45 10.61 7.63 10.05
N ILE A 46 11.19 7.28 11.20
CA ILE A 46 12.33 6.34 11.26
C ILE A 46 11.91 4.97 10.72
N TYR A 47 10.75 4.45 11.14
CA TYR A 47 10.24 3.18 10.64
C TYR A 47 9.93 3.21 9.14
N TRP A 48 9.31 4.29 8.66
CA TRP A 48 9.07 4.55 7.24
C TRP A 48 10.37 4.47 6.42
N ASN A 49 11.39 5.23 6.84
CA ASN A 49 12.67 5.27 6.15
C ASN A 49 13.38 3.91 6.18
N LYS A 50 13.34 3.20 7.31
CA LYS A 50 13.91 1.84 7.40
C LYS A 50 13.22 0.87 6.44
N TYR A 51 11.90 0.93 6.36
CA TYR A 51 11.12 0.08 5.46
C TYR A 51 11.50 0.31 3.99
N PHE A 52 11.48 1.56 3.52
CA PHE A 52 11.81 1.86 2.12
C PHE A 52 13.29 1.69 1.80
N LYS A 53 14.18 1.80 2.80
CA LYS A 53 15.58 1.40 2.65
C LYS A 53 15.73 -0.09 2.39
N ALA A 54 14.90 -0.93 3.02
CA ALA A 54 14.87 -2.38 2.79
C ALA A 54 14.14 -2.74 1.47
N MET A 55 13.23 -1.88 1.00
CA MET A 55 12.45 -2.09 -0.24
C MET A 55 12.58 -0.89 -1.21
N PRO A 56 13.78 -0.63 -1.76
CA PRO A 56 14.02 0.56 -2.59
C PRO A 56 13.15 0.59 -3.85
N GLY A 57 12.83 -0.57 -4.44
CA GLY A 57 11.94 -0.66 -5.59
C GLY A 57 10.47 -0.30 -5.29
N ALA A 58 10.02 -0.42 -4.03
CA ALA A 58 8.64 -0.16 -3.67
C ALA A 58 8.28 1.32 -3.79
N GLN A 59 9.14 2.22 -3.31
CA GLN A 59 8.89 3.67 -3.39
C GLN A 59 8.83 4.12 -4.85
N ALA A 60 9.82 3.74 -5.65
CA ALA A 60 9.88 4.09 -7.07
C ALA A 60 8.65 3.57 -7.84
N TRP A 61 8.21 2.36 -7.53
CA TRP A 61 7.00 1.78 -8.12
C TRP A 61 5.74 2.56 -7.73
N ILE A 62 5.55 2.89 -6.44
CA ILE A 62 4.42 3.69 -5.96
C ILE A 62 4.36 5.03 -6.69
N ASP A 63 5.49 5.75 -6.73
CA ASP A 63 5.56 7.08 -7.35
C ASP A 63 5.24 7.02 -8.84
N ASN A 64 5.74 6.00 -9.55
CA ASN A 64 5.46 5.79 -10.96
C ASN A 64 3.98 5.46 -11.21
N GLU A 65 3.38 4.57 -10.42
CA GLU A 65 1.97 4.21 -10.58
C GLU A 65 1.04 5.38 -10.27
N VAL A 66 1.33 6.19 -9.24
CA VAL A 66 0.58 7.43 -8.98
C VAL A 66 0.72 8.42 -10.13
N ALA A 67 1.93 8.65 -10.64
CA ALA A 67 2.14 9.55 -11.77
C ALA A 67 1.40 9.08 -13.04
N LYS A 68 1.47 7.79 -13.34
CA LYS A 68 0.75 7.15 -14.45
C LYS A 68 -0.76 7.27 -14.28
N ALA A 69 -1.29 6.99 -13.08
CA ALA A 69 -2.70 7.09 -12.79
C ALA A 69 -3.21 8.53 -12.93
N LYS A 70 -2.46 9.53 -12.49
CA LYS A 70 -2.80 10.96 -12.66
C LYS A 70 -2.92 11.35 -14.13
N ARG A 71 -1.99 10.87 -14.97
CA ARG A 71 -2.02 11.10 -16.41
C ARG A 71 -3.20 10.40 -17.10
N LEU A 72 -3.41 9.13 -16.78
CA LEU A 72 -4.37 8.27 -17.48
C LEU A 72 -5.80 8.38 -16.94
N GLY A 73 -5.99 8.73 -15.66
CA GLY A 73 -7.27 8.72 -14.96
C GLY A 73 -7.74 7.32 -14.51
N TYR A 74 -6.89 6.30 -14.63
CA TYR A 74 -7.17 4.93 -14.20
C TYR A 74 -5.88 4.22 -13.78
N VAL A 75 -6.04 3.11 -13.07
CA VAL A 75 -4.98 2.14 -12.78
C VAL A 75 -5.24 0.84 -13.52
N THR A 76 -4.20 0.05 -13.75
CA THR A 76 -4.30 -1.29 -14.35
C THR A 76 -3.94 -2.32 -13.28
N LEU A 77 -4.80 -3.32 -13.11
CA LEU A 77 -4.61 -4.45 -12.20
C LEU A 77 -3.71 -5.52 -12.85
N LEU A 78 -3.29 -6.51 -12.07
CA LEU A 78 -2.33 -7.54 -12.48
C LEU A 78 -2.74 -8.28 -13.77
N TYR A 79 -4.02 -8.57 -13.96
CA TYR A 79 -4.53 -9.28 -15.15
C TYR A 79 -5.08 -8.32 -16.23
N GLY A 80 -4.73 -7.04 -16.16
CA GLY A 80 -5.04 -6.05 -17.21
C GLY A 80 -6.35 -5.29 -17.04
N THR A 81 -7.17 -5.62 -16.02
CA THR A 81 -8.40 -4.87 -15.73
C THR A 81 -8.07 -3.42 -15.41
N ARG A 82 -8.80 -2.47 -16.01
CA ARG A 82 -8.66 -1.05 -15.71
C ARG A 82 -9.67 -0.63 -14.64
N ARG A 83 -9.21 0.11 -13.63
CA ARG A 83 -10.06 0.74 -12.60
C ARG A 83 -9.92 2.25 -12.70
N TYR A 84 -11.00 2.93 -13.05
CA TYR A 84 -11.04 4.37 -13.17
C TYR A 84 -11.10 5.04 -11.80
N LEU A 85 -10.30 6.09 -11.64
CA LEU A 85 -10.22 6.90 -10.43
C LEU A 85 -10.51 8.36 -10.82
N PRO A 86 -11.79 8.74 -11.03
CA PRO A 86 -12.15 10.04 -11.60
C PRO A 86 -11.66 11.21 -10.73
N ASN A 87 -11.58 11.00 -9.42
CA ASN A 87 -11.13 12.01 -8.46
C ASN A 87 -9.65 12.39 -8.60
N LEU A 88 -8.84 11.63 -9.36
CA LEU A 88 -7.47 12.04 -9.70
C LEU A 88 -7.41 13.34 -10.51
N LYS A 89 -8.50 13.66 -11.22
CA LYS A 89 -8.64 14.91 -12.00
C LYS A 89 -9.60 15.91 -11.35
N SER A 90 -10.02 15.69 -10.09
CA SER A 90 -10.91 16.61 -9.38
C SER A 90 -10.28 18.00 -9.29
N LYS A 91 -11.10 19.06 -9.32
CA LYS A 91 -10.64 20.44 -9.03
C LYS A 91 -10.35 20.62 -7.54
N GLU A 92 -10.98 19.83 -6.69
CA GLU A 92 -10.78 19.84 -5.25
C GLU A 92 -9.49 19.12 -4.86
N ARG A 93 -8.59 19.84 -4.17
CA ARG A 93 -7.29 19.30 -3.75
C ARG A 93 -7.44 18.08 -2.84
N LYS A 94 -8.38 18.13 -1.89
CA LYS A 94 -8.63 17.05 -0.93
C LYS A 94 -9.03 15.75 -1.62
N ASP A 95 -9.85 15.84 -2.66
CA ASP A 95 -10.30 14.68 -3.43
C ASP A 95 -9.17 14.08 -4.25
N ARG A 96 -8.34 14.92 -4.89
CA ARG A 96 -7.15 14.45 -5.61
C ARG A 96 -6.20 13.71 -4.68
N GLU A 97 -5.88 14.30 -3.53
CA GLU A 97 -4.97 13.67 -2.56
C GLU A 97 -5.52 12.36 -2.01
N LYS A 98 -6.83 12.28 -1.78
CA LYS A 98 -7.49 11.03 -1.38
C LYS A 98 -7.42 9.99 -2.50
N ALA A 99 -7.64 10.38 -3.75
CA ALA A 99 -7.56 9.50 -4.90
C ALA A 99 -6.14 8.99 -5.15
N GLU A 100 -5.13 9.85 -5.01
CA GLU A 100 -3.70 9.51 -5.12
C GLU A 100 -3.31 8.46 -4.08
N ARG A 101 -3.71 8.63 -2.82
CA ARG A 101 -3.53 7.60 -1.77
C ARG A 101 -4.24 6.29 -2.09
N GLY A 102 -5.36 6.36 -2.83
CA GLY A 102 -6.14 5.20 -3.25
C GLY A 102 -5.53 4.41 -4.41
N VAL A 103 -4.57 4.96 -5.15
CA VAL A 103 -3.96 4.32 -6.34
C VAL A 103 -3.33 2.98 -5.98
N THR A 104 -2.37 2.99 -5.05
CA THR A 104 -1.61 1.80 -4.65
C THR A 104 -2.52 0.74 -4.05
N ASN A 105 -3.44 1.18 -3.18
CA ASN A 105 -4.43 0.32 -2.58
C ASN A 105 -5.30 -0.37 -3.64
N THR A 106 -5.81 0.39 -4.61
CA THR A 106 -6.63 -0.14 -5.71
C THR A 106 -5.88 -1.19 -6.51
N ILE A 107 -4.61 -0.95 -6.82
CA ILE A 107 -3.79 -1.91 -7.59
C ILE A 107 -3.57 -3.19 -6.79
N ILE A 108 -3.12 -3.11 -5.54
CA ILE A 108 -2.78 -4.28 -4.72
C ILE A 108 -4.03 -5.09 -4.41
N GLN A 109 -5.08 -4.46 -3.86
CA GLN A 109 -6.30 -5.17 -3.48
C GLN A 109 -7.08 -5.67 -4.70
N GLY A 110 -7.14 -4.87 -5.76
CA GLY A 110 -7.78 -5.25 -7.00
C GLY A 110 -7.11 -6.48 -7.63
N SER A 111 -5.78 -6.48 -7.69
CA SER A 111 -5.00 -7.60 -8.21
C SER A 111 -5.18 -8.87 -7.37
N ALA A 112 -5.19 -8.76 -6.05
CA ALA A 112 -5.49 -9.88 -5.16
C ALA A 112 -6.90 -10.45 -5.44
N GLY A 113 -7.89 -9.58 -5.65
CA GLY A 113 -9.24 -9.98 -6.04
C GLY A 113 -9.30 -10.70 -7.39
N GLU A 114 -8.47 -10.32 -8.37
CA GLU A 114 -8.36 -11.03 -9.65
C GLU A 114 -7.77 -12.43 -9.47
N VAL A 115 -6.69 -12.56 -8.70
CA VAL A 115 -6.08 -13.86 -8.38
C VAL A 115 -7.11 -14.79 -7.73
N MET A 116 -7.85 -14.28 -6.74
CA MET A 116 -8.87 -15.06 -6.02
C MET A 116 -9.97 -15.54 -6.96
N LYS A 117 -10.48 -14.67 -7.84
CA LYS A 117 -11.51 -15.04 -8.81
C LYS A 117 -11.03 -16.10 -9.80
N ILE A 118 -9.80 -15.99 -10.28
CA ILE A 118 -9.20 -16.98 -11.17
C ILE A 118 -9.06 -18.33 -10.44
N ALA A 119 -8.62 -18.33 -9.18
CA ALA A 119 -8.54 -19.53 -8.37
C ALA A 119 -9.91 -20.19 -8.17
N MET A 120 -10.95 -19.41 -7.86
CA MET A 120 -12.33 -19.90 -7.71
C MET A 120 -12.83 -20.60 -8.98
N VAL A 121 -12.66 -19.97 -10.16
CA VAL A 121 -13.07 -20.57 -11.44
C VAL A 121 -12.28 -21.84 -11.76
N ARG A 122 -11.00 -21.90 -11.41
CA ARG A 122 -10.18 -23.10 -11.58
C ARG A 122 -10.66 -24.24 -10.68
N MET A 123 -10.94 -23.94 -9.41
CA MET A 123 -11.46 -24.94 -8.47
C MET A 123 -12.83 -25.47 -8.86
N GLN A 124 -13.72 -24.63 -9.41
CA GLN A 124 -15.02 -25.08 -9.90
C GLN A 124 -14.92 -26.05 -11.09
N LYS A 125 -13.82 -26.00 -11.84
CA LYS A 125 -13.57 -26.85 -13.02
C LYS A 125 -12.83 -28.15 -12.69
N LEU A 126 -12.39 -28.33 -11.45
CA LEU A 126 -11.84 -29.58 -10.92
C LEU A 126 -12.97 -30.45 -10.39
#